data_AF-A0A183C5E3-F1
#
_entry.id   AF-A0A183C5E3-F1
#
_cell.length_a   1.000
_cell.length_b   1.000
_cell.length_c   1.000
_cell.angle_alpha   90.00
_cell.angle_beta   90.00
_cell.angle_gamma   90.00
#
_symmetry.space_group_name_H-M   'P 1'
#
loop_
_entity.id
_entity.type
_entity.pdbx_description
1 polymer ?
#
loop_
_entity_poly.entity_id
_entity_poly.type
_entity_poly.pdbx_seq_one_letter_code
_entity_poly.pdbx_strand_id
1 'polypeptide(L)'
;MSVGKARFTIKQIIFQSGYTELKDLLPPSASFIGCKTTNAAILFRAADYVKALEGSMEQNADELAKLQTQHSALEMILQQYENFSQNSQPCSALQLQVLQLFLDTCFDSFTSSVDPSNYQALTRSLLLWIEHLDFQGTSEALLNQLYKH
;
A
#
# COMPACT_ATOMS: atom_id res chain seq x y z
N MET A 1 -46.34 38.22 -46.67
CA MET A 1 -45.28 38.65 -45.73
C MET A 1 -45.24 37.90 -44.38
N SER A 2 -46.11 36.91 -44.10
CA SER A 2 -46.21 36.31 -42.76
C SER A 2 -45.24 35.14 -42.48
N VAL A 3 -44.97 34.30 -43.48
CA VAL A 3 -44.22 33.03 -43.31
C VAL A 3 -42.72 33.24 -43.03
N GLY A 4 -42.11 34.28 -43.61
CA GLY A 4 -40.68 34.59 -43.40
C GLY A 4 -40.36 35.09 -41.98
N LYS A 5 -41.31 35.79 -41.35
CA LYS A 5 -41.19 36.32 -39.99
C LYS A 5 -41.24 35.19 -38.95
N ALA A 6 -42.17 34.25 -39.13
CA ALA A 6 -42.29 33.07 -38.27
C ALA A 6 -41.03 32.18 -38.31
N ARG A 7 -40.45 31.94 -39.49
CA ARG A 7 -39.21 31.15 -39.63
C ARG A 7 -38.01 31.82 -38.97
N PHE A 8 -37.92 33.15 -39.03
CA PHE A 8 -36.87 33.91 -38.36
C PHE A 8 -36.99 33.84 -36.83
N THR A 9 -38.21 33.99 -36.29
CA THR A 9 -38.48 33.90 -34.86
C THR A 9 -38.18 32.51 -34.29
N ILE A 10 -38.57 31.44 -35.00
CA ILE A 10 -38.28 30.05 -34.56
C ILE A 10 -36.76 29.82 -34.48
N LYS A 11 -35.99 30.27 -35.49
CA LYS A 11 -34.53 30.17 -35.44
C LYS A 11 -33.95 30.92 -34.25
N GLN A 12 -34.43 32.13 -33.99
CA GLN A 12 -33.95 32.95 -32.87
C GLN A 12 -34.25 32.31 -31.50
N ILE A 13 -35.41 31.66 -31.34
CA ILE A 13 -35.76 30.92 -30.12
C ILE A 13 -34.82 29.73 -29.90
N ILE A 14 -34.51 28.95 -30.95
CA ILE A 14 -33.60 27.81 -30.85
C ILE A 14 -32.19 28.27 -30.44
N PHE A 15 -31.69 29.34 -31.07
CA PHE A 15 -30.39 29.92 -30.67
C PHE A 15 -30.40 30.35 -29.21
N GLN A 16 -31.45 31.04 -28.75
CA GLN A 16 -31.54 31.50 -27.37
C GLN A 16 -31.67 30.33 -26.36
N SER A 17 -32.35 29.25 -26.74
CA SER A 17 -32.43 28.01 -25.94
C SER A 17 -31.03 27.42 -25.73
N GLY A 18 -30.26 27.27 -26.83
CA GLY A 18 -28.91 26.69 -26.76
C GLY A 18 -27.94 27.47 -25.87
N TYR A 19 -28.01 28.81 -25.85
CA TYR A 19 -27.19 29.62 -24.92
C TYR A 19 -27.62 29.44 -23.47
N THR A 20 -28.91 29.21 -23.22
CA THR A 20 -29.44 28.99 -21.88
C THR A 20 -29.01 27.64 -21.34
N GLU A 21 -29.17 26.57 -22.14
CA GLU A 21 -28.70 25.23 -21.81
C GLU A 21 -27.18 25.19 -21.58
N LEU A 22 -26.41 25.85 -22.45
CA LEU A 22 -24.96 25.94 -22.29
C LEU A 22 -24.57 26.69 -21.01
N LYS A 23 -25.30 27.75 -20.65
CA LYS A 23 -25.06 28.49 -19.42
C LYS A 23 -25.33 27.63 -18.17
N ASP A 24 -26.34 26.77 -18.21
CA ASP A 24 -26.71 25.90 -17.08
C ASP A 24 -25.69 24.77 -16.85
N LEU A 25 -24.96 24.37 -17.89
CA LEU A 25 -23.87 23.39 -17.82
C LEU A 25 -22.56 23.96 -17.27
N LEU A 26 -22.40 25.28 -17.26
CA LEU A 26 -21.20 25.93 -16.75
C LEU A 26 -21.22 26.05 -15.22
N PRO A 27 -20.08 25.88 -14.55
CA PRO A 27 -20.03 25.96 -13.10
C PRO A 27 -20.47 27.35 -12.60
N PRO A 28 -21.23 27.42 -11.49
CA PRO A 28 -21.75 28.69 -10.95
C PRO A 28 -20.66 29.72 -10.62
N SER A 29 -19.46 29.24 -10.28
CA SER A 29 -18.25 30.05 -10.01
C SER A 29 -17.76 30.84 -11.22
N ALA A 30 -18.21 30.50 -12.43
CA ALA A 30 -17.90 31.25 -13.65
C ALA A 30 -18.83 32.45 -13.89
N SER A 31 -19.83 32.71 -13.02
CA SER A 31 -20.79 33.81 -13.19
C SER A 31 -20.23 35.15 -12.71
N PHE A 32 -20.34 36.20 -13.54
CA PHE A 32 -20.03 37.57 -13.10
C PHE A 32 -21.23 38.07 -12.30
N ILE A 33 -21.05 38.23 -11.00
CA ILE A 33 -22.09 38.77 -10.11
C ILE A 33 -22.38 40.20 -10.59
N GLY A 34 -23.56 40.41 -11.18
CA GLY A 34 -24.12 41.75 -11.42
C GLY A 34 -24.12 42.30 -12.86
N CYS A 35 -23.71 41.57 -13.90
CA CYS A 35 -23.79 42.05 -15.28
C CYS A 35 -24.47 41.04 -16.23
N LYS A 36 -25.32 41.51 -17.15
CA LYS A 36 -26.01 40.66 -18.13
C LYS A 36 -24.99 39.89 -18.97
N THR A 37 -24.88 38.57 -18.77
CA THR A 37 -23.97 37.72 -19.55
C THR A 37 -24.37 37.77 -21.03
N THR A 38 -23.46 38.21 -21.89
CA THR A 38 -23.67 38.23 -23.35
C THR A 38 -23.44 36.85 -23.94
N ASN A 39 -24.04 36.56 -25.09
CA ASN A 39 -23.85 35.29 -25.81
C ASN A 39 -22.36 35.00 -26.09
N ALA A 40 -21.57 36.03 -26.40
CA ALA A 40 -20.12 35.90 -26.56
C ALA A 40 -19.42 35.46 -25.27
N ALA A 41 -19.80 36.04 -24.12
CA ALA A 41 -19.24 35.66 -22.82
C ALA A 41 -19.59 34.21 -22.43
N ILE A 42 -20.76 33.71 -22.83
CA ILE A 42 -21.14 32.30 -22.63
C ILE A 42 -20.22 31.39 -23.44
N LEU A 43 -19.95 31.71 -24.72
CA LEU A 43 -19.08 30.90 -25.58
C LEU A 43 -17.62 30.88 -25.10
N PHE A 44 -17.06 32.03 -24.71
CA PHE A 44 -15.71 32.08 -24.19
C PHE A 44 -15.56 31.24 -22.92
N ARG A 45 -16.51 31.33 -21.99
CA ARG A 45 -16.51 30.51 -20.77
C ARG A 45 -16.65 29.03 -21.04
N ALA A 46 -17.49 28.66 -22.01
CA ALA A 46 -17.60 27.27 -22.42
C ALA A 46 -16.30 26.74 -23.00
N ALA A 47 -15.62 27.51 -23.84
CA ALA A 47 -14.31 27.15 -24.37
C ALA A 47 -13.25 27.00 -23.25
N ASP A 48 -13.19 27.95 -22.31
CA ASP A 48 -12.27 27.89 -21.18
C ASP A 48 -12.58 26.71 -20.26
N TYR A 49 -13.86 26.41 -20.02
CA TYR A 49 -14.29 25.30 -19.17
C TYR A 49 -13.99 23.93 -19.82
N VAL A 50 -14.23 23.78 -21.12
CA VAL A 50 -13.83 22.56 -21.86
C VAL A 50 -12.33 22.35 -21.74
N LYS A 51 -11.53 23.39 -21.94
CA LYS A 51 -10.07 23.29 -21.80
C LYS A 51 -9.64 22.93 -20.38
N ALA A 52 -10.30 23.47 -19.37
CA ALA A 52 -10.04 23.12 -17.97
C ALA A 52 -10.42 21.67 -17.66
N LEU A 53 -11.55 21.18 -18.20
CA LEU A 53 -11.98 19.79 -18.08
C LEU A 53 -11.00 18.83 -18.76
N GLU A 54 -10.52 19.16 -19.95
CA GLU A 54 -9.50 18.38 -20.66
C GLU A 54 -8.23 18.24 -19.80
N GLY A 55 -7.74 19.34 -19.23
CA GLY A 55 -6.58 19.32 -18.32
C GLY A 55 -6.83 18.51 -17.04
N SER A 56 -8.02 18.61 -16.44
CA SER A 56 -8.37 17.79 -15.27
C SER A 56 -8.52 16.31 -15.62
N MET A 57 -8.99 15.98 -16.83
CA MET A 57 -9.11 14.60 -17.29
C MET A 57 -7.73 13.95 -17.45
N GLU A 58 -6.75 14.68 -18.00
CA GLU A 58 -5.36 14.24 -18.11
C GLU A 58 -4.73 14.01 -16.72
N GLN A 59 -4.89 14.97 -15.81
CA GLN A 59 -4.41 14.84 -14.43
C GLN A 59 -5.02 13.62 -13.71
N ASN A 60 -6.33 13.43 -13.83
CA ASN A 60 -7.01 12.30 -13.21
C ASN A 60 -6.56 10.96 -13.82
N ALA A 61 -6.26 10.93 -15.12
CA ALA A 61 -5.73 9.73 -15.78
C ALA A 61 -4.33 9.37 -15.26
N ASP A 62 -3.46 10.35 -15.09
CA ASP A 62 -2.12 10.17 -14.52
C ASP A 62 -2.19 9.69 -13.05
N GLU A 63 -3.05 10.30 -12.24
CA GLU A 63 -3.27 9.86 -10.86
C GLU A 63 -3.80 8.43 -10.78
N LEU A 64 -4.73 8.07 -11.66
CA LEU A 64 -5.29 6.72 -11.73
C LEU A 64 -4.22 5.69 -12.12
N ALA A 65 -3.38 6.00 -13.11
CA ALA A 65 -2.26 5.12 -13.50
C ALA A 65 -1.27 4.91 -12.34
N LYS A 66 -0.97 5.97 -11.58
CA LYS A 66 -0.12 5.90 -10.39
C LYS A 66 -0.75 5.00 -9.31
N LEU A 67 -2.04 5.17 -9.02
CA LEU A 67 -2.76 4.36 -8.03
C LEU A 67 -2.81 2.89 -8.44
N GLN A 68 -3.06 2.59 -9.71
CA GLN A 68 -3.02 1.21 -10.23
C GLN A 68 -1.65 0.56 -10.06
N THR A 69 -0.58 1.31 -10.32
CA THR A 69 0.79 0.83 -10.11
C THR A 69 1.05 0.51 -8.64
N GLN A 70 0.61 1.39 -7.73
CA GLN A 70 0.74 1.17 -6.28
C GLN A 70 -0.07 -0.04 -5.81
N HIS A 71 -1.30 -0.22 -6.31
CA HIS A 71 -2.12 -1.38 -5.99
C HIS A 71 -1.45 -2.69 -6.42
N SER A 72 -0.98 -2.74 -7.67
CA SER A 72 -0.27 -3.91 -8.20
C SER A 72 0.99 -4.24 -7.38
N ALA A 73 1.75 -3.22 -6.96
CA ALA A 73 2.90 -3.41 -6.08
C ALA A 73 2.50 -3.99 -4.70
N LEU A 74 1.41 -3.50 -4.11
CA LEU A 74 0.90 -4.03 -2.84
C LEU A 74 0.41 -5.47 -2.97
N GLU A 75 -0.27 -5.82 -4.05
CA GLU A 75 -0.69 -7.20 -4.34
C GLU A 75 0.50 -8.14 -4.45
N MET A 76 1.57 -7.72 -5.16
CA MET A 76 2.81 -8.51 -5.23
C MET A 76 3.41 -8.72 -3.84
N ILE A 77 3.45 -7.69 -2.99
CA ILE A 77 3.96 -7.81 -1.61
C ILE A 77 3.12 -8.81 -0.80
N LEU A 78 1.79 -8.71 -0.86
CA LEU A 78 0.89 -9.65 -0.18
C LEU A 78 1.14 -11.09 -0.61
N GLN A 79 1.23 -11.33 -1.92
CA GLN A 79 1.56 -12.66 -2.45
C GLN A 79 2.91 -13.16 -1.92
N GLN A 80 3.92 -12.31 -1.81
CA GLN A 80 5.20 -12.72 -1.23
C GLN A 80 5.06 -13.10 0.24
N TYR A 81 4.29 -12.38 1.05
CA TYR A 81 4.04 -12.74 2.46
C TYR A 81 3.30 -14.08 2.61
N GLU A 82 2.30 -14.34 1.77
CA GLU A 82 1.61 -15.63 1.73
C GLU A 82 2.57 -16.76 1.37
N ASN A 83 3.42 -16.54 0.36
CA ASN A 83 4.46 -17.49 -0.03
C ASN A 83 5.51 -17.70 1.06
N PHE A 84 5.90 -16.66 1.81
CA PHE A 84 6.82 -16.80 2.95
C PHE A 84 6.22 -17.69 4.03
N SER A 85 4.93 -17.55 4.32
CA SER A 85 4.24 -18.41 5.29
C SER A 85 4.12 -19.87 4.83
N GLN A 86 4.05 -20.12 3.52
CA GLN A 86 3.93 -21.47 2.96
C GLN A 86 5.30 -22.14 2.73
N ASN A 87 6.32 -21.35 2.38
CA ASN A 87 7.70 -21.82 2.15
C ASN A 87 8.56 -21.83 3.41
N SER A 88 8.19 -21.10 4.46
CA SER A 88 8.63 -21.43 5.80
C SER A 88 8.04 -22.80 6.11
N GLN A 89 8.86 -23.86 5.96
CA GLN A 89 8.48 -25.17 6.48
C GLN A 89 7.96 -24.93 7.90
N PRO A 90 6.72 -25.33 8.24
CA PRO A 90 6.28 -25.24 9.62
C PRO A 90 7.30 -26.04 10.41
N CYS A 91 8.10 -25.33 11.22
CA CYS A 91 9.02 -25.96 12.15
C CYS A 91 8.14 -26.91 12.94
N SER A 92 8.31 -28.22 12.72
CA SER A 92 7.35 -29.18 13.24
C SER A 92 7.33 -29.02 14.77
N ALA A 93 6.19 -29.30 15.41
CA ALA A 93 6.12 -29.22 16.88
C ALA A 93 7.28 -29.99 17.54
N LEU A 94 7.73 -31.08 16.88
CA LEU A 94 8.92 -31.84 17.24
C LEU A 94 10.23 -31.04 17.09
N GLN A 95 10.47 -30.37 15.96
CA GLN A 95 11.65 -29.51 15.79
C GLN A 95 11.69 -28.35 16.80
N LEU A 96 10.53 -27.76 17.11
CA LEU A 96 10.42 -26.72 18.12
C LEU A 96 10.75 -27.27 19.52
N GLN A 97 10.29 -28.48 19.82
CA GLN A 97 10.57 -29.18 21.07
C GLN A 97 12.05 -29.56 21.20
N VAL A 98 12.69 -30.03 20.12
CA VAL A 98 14.15 -30.29 20.07
C VAL A 98 14.92 -29.00 20.36
N LEU A 99 14.54 -27.90 19.70
CA LEU A 99 15.19 -26.61 19.88
C LEU A 99 15.03 -26.10 21.31
N GLN A 100 13.83 -26.22 21.89
CA GLN A 100 13.58 -25.84 23.27
C GLN A 100 14.47 -26.65 24.23
N LEU A 101 14.48 -27.98 24.11
CA LEU A 101 15.28 -28.82 24.99
C LEU A 101 16.79 -28.56 24.84
N PHE A 102 17.22 -28.25 23.61
CA PHE A 102 18.59 -27.86 23.34
C PHE A 102 18.97 -26.56 24.06
N LEU A 103 18.15 -25.52 23.92
CA LEU A 103 18.38 -24.23 24.57
C LEU A 103 18.37 -24.36 26.11
N ASP A 104 17.43 -25.14 26.65
CA ASP A 104 17.34 -25.40 28.09
C ASP A 104 18.61 -26.12 28.58
N THR A 105 19.09 -27.14 27.85
CA THR A 105 20.33 -27.86 28.19
C THR A 105 21.56 -26.95 28.15
N CYS A 106 21.66 -26.09 27.13
CA CYS A 106 22.74 -25.10 27.05
C CYS A 106 22.67 -24.09 28.20
N PHE A 107 21.46 -23.68 28.60
CA PHE A 107 21.27 -22.74 29.69
C PHE A 107 21.60 -23.35 31.06
N ASP A 108 21.23 -24.61 31.30
CA ASP A 108 21.60 -25.34 32.52
C ASP A 108 23.12 -25.53 32.63
N SER A 109 23.78 -25.81 31.50
CA SER A 109 25.24 -25.87 31.43
C SER A 109 25.87 -24.49 31.70
N PHE A 110 25.33 -23.43 31.10
CA PHE A 110 25.79 -22.06 31.32
C PHE A 110 25.72 -21.66 32.80
N THR A 111 24.56 -21.86 33.42
CA THR A 111 24.34 -21.48 34.83
C THR A 111 25.20 -22.28 35.80
N SER A 112 25.54 -23.52 35.47
CA SER A 112 26.40 -24.36 36.30
C SER A 112 27.91 -24.06 36.14
N SER A 113 28.32 -23.57 34.96
CA SER A 113 29.74 -23.42 34.61
C SER A 113 30.24 -21.98 34.60
N VAL A 114 29.36 -20.98 34.48
CA VAL A 114 29.73 -19.57 34.40
C VAL A 114 29.58 -18.89 35.76
N ASP A 115 30.68 -18.30 36.26
CA ASP A 115 30.71 -17.58 37.54
C ASP A 115 30.56 -16.06 37.29
N PRO A 116 29.42 -15.45 37.68
CA PRO A 116 29.18 -14.02 37.49
C PRO A 116 29.77 -13.13 38.60
N SER A 117 30.47 -13.70 39.60
CA SER A 117 30.87 -12.99 40.82
C SER A 117 31.79 -11.77 40.60
N ASN A 118 32.65 -11.81 39.58
CA ASN A 118 33.47 -10.68 39.16
C ASN A 118 33.87 -10.80 37.67
N TYR A 119 34.27 -9.69 37.04
CA TYR A 119 34.54 -9.65 35.59
C TYR A 119 35.65 -10.62 35.14
N GLN A 120 36.68 -10.82 35.97
CA GLN A 120 37.78 -11.74 35.66
C GLN A 120 37.33 -13.21 35.75
N ALA A 121 36.52 -13.55 36.75
CA ALA A 121 35.91 -14.87 36.90
C ALA A 121 34.90 -15.16 35.78
N LEU A 122 34.09 -14.15 35.41
CA LEU A 122 33.13 -14.23 34.31
C LEU A 122 33.81 -14.52 32.99
N THR A 123 34.79 -13.71 32.60
CA THR A 123 35.49 -13.86 31.31
C THR A 123 36.24 -15.20 31.22
N ARG A 124 36.85 -15.65 32.32
CA ARG A 124 37.54 -16.95 32.36
C ARG A 124 36.57 -18.13 32.29
N SER A 125 35.51 -18.10 33.09
CA SER A 125 34.53 -19.19 33.14
C SER A 125 33.70 -19.29 31.85
N LEU A 126 33.38 -18.16 31.23
CA LEU A 126 32.66 -18.10 29.95
C LEU A 126 33.51 -18.65 28.79
N LEU A 127 34.81 -18.34 28.73
CA LEU A 127 35.71 -18.91 27.71
C LEU A 127 35.83 -20.43 27.87
N LEU A 128 36.01 -20.91 29.10
CA LEU A 128 36.10 -22.34 29.39
C LEU A 128 34.79 -23.09 29.08
N TRP A 129 33.65 -22.45 29.36
CA TRP A 129 32.34 -23.00 29.05
C TRP A 129 32.12 -23.14 27.54
N ILE A 130 32.45 -22.11 26.76
CA ILE A 130 32.35 -22.17 25.29
C ILE A 130 33.23 -23.29 24.72
N GLU A 131 34.44 -23.48 25.26
CA GLU A 131 35.35 -24.54 24.82
C GLU A 131 34.82 -25.95 25.13
N HIS A 132 34.04 -26.11 26.20
CA HIS A 132 33.44 -27.39 26.60
C HIS A 132 32.06 -27.64 25.99
N LEU A 133 31.47 -26.66 25.29
CA LEU A 133 30.12 -26.80 24.77
C LEU A 133 30.11 -27.60 23.47
N ASP A 134 29.77 -28.88 23.59
CA ASP A 134 29.63 -29.77 22.43
C ASP A 134 28.25 -29.64 21.78
N PHE A 135 28.10 -28.64 20.91
CA PHE A 135 26.88 -28.40 20.15
C PHE A 135 26.41 -29.65 19.38
N GLN A 136 27.35 -30.37 18.77
CA GLN A 136 27.02 -31.48 17.88
C GLN A 136 26.58 -32.71 18.68
N GLY A 137 27.35 -33.12 19.69
CA GLY A 137 26.99 -34.25 20.55
C GLY A 137 25.68 -34.03 21.31
N THR A 138 25.43 -32.79 21.76
CA THR A 138 24.17 -32.45 22.45
C THR A 138 22.97 -32.57 21.51
N SER A 139 23.07 -32.06 20.27
CA SER A 139 21.98 -32.17 19.29
C SER A 139 21.68 -33.61 18.87
N GLU A 140 22.71 -34.44 18.66
CA GLU A 140 22.57 -35.85 18.30
C GLU A 140 21.96 -36.66 19.46
N ALA A 141 22.33 -36.38 20.71
CA ALA A 141 21.77 -37.04 21.89
C ALA A 141 20.26 -36.75 22.03
N LEU A 142 19.85 -35.49 21.83
CA LEU A 142 18.46 -35.07 21.92
C LEU A 142 17.58 -35.67 20.80
N LEU A 143 18.09 -35.73 19.57
CA LEU A 143 17.40 -36.41 18.47
C LEU A 143 17.24 -37.91 18.75
N ASN A 144 18.28 -38.57 19.26
CA ASN A 144 18.21 -40.00 19.60
C ASN A 144 17.25 -40.30 20.76
N GLN A 145 17.05 -39.37 21.70
CA GLN A 145 16.08 -39.51 22.77
C GLN A 145 14.63 -39.40 22.26
N LEU A 146 14.38 -38.51 21.30
CA LEU A 146 13.02 -38.28 20.77
C LEU A 146 12.57 -39.33 19.74
N TYR A 147 13.51 -39.96 19.03
CA TYR A 147 13.23 -41.05 18.08
C TYR A 147 13.18 -42.45 18.71
N LYS A 148 13.48 -42.59 20.01
CA LYS A 148 13.47 -43.89 20.72
C LYS A 148 12.09 -44.33 21.25
N HIS A 149 11.02 -43.64 20.85
CA HIS A 149 9.62 -43.98 21.16
C HIS A 149 8.85 -44.33 19.89
#